data_AF-A0A143ZQ85-F1
#
_entry.id   AF-A0A143ZQ85-F1
#
_cell.length_a   1.000
_cell.length_b   1.000
_cell.length_c   1.000
_cell.angle_alpha   90.00
_cell.angle_beta   90.00
_cell.angle_gamma   90.00
#
_symmetry.space_group_name_H-M   'P 1'
#
loop_
_entity.id
_entity.type
_entity.pdbx_description
1 polymer ?
#
loop_
_entity_poly.entity_id
_entity_poly.type
_entity_poly.pdbx_seq_one_letter_code
_entity_poly.pdbx_strand_id
1 'polypeptide(L)'
;MLSAITLLEVRGSNARLREALHAADLPTDDIEDGGRTFFEAVSGGDEIVGYAGLEQCSGDYLLRSVVVLPAHRGRGFGRAIVEATLRGLDVNGGIYLATTSAAPFFFDHRFL
;
A
#
# COMPACT_ATOMS: atom_id res chain seq x y z
N MET A 1 2.61 -19.75 -8.56
CA MET A 1 3.44 -18.55 -8.33
C MET A 1 2.54 -17.34 -8.46
N LEU A 2 2.68 -16.34 -7.57
CA LEU A 2 2.03 -15.05 -7.78
C LEU A 2 2.73 -14.32 -8.94
N SER A 3 1.94 -13.67 -9.80
CA SER A 3 2.48 -12.77 -10.81
C SER A 3 3.18 -11.59 -10.13
N ALA A 4 4.18 -11.02 -10.81
CA ALA A 4 4.85 -9.83 -10.32
C ALA A 4 3.83 -8.68 -10.13
N ILE A 5 4.04 -7.90 -9.06
CA ILE A 5 3.28 -6.67 -8.81
C ILE A 5 3.99 -5.51 -9.48
N THR A 6 3.25 -4.80 -10.33
CA THR A 6 3.64 -3.49 -10.88
C THR A 6 2.90 -2.41 -10.08
N LEU A 7 3.62 -1.37 -9.69
CA LEU A 7 3.03 -0.21 -9.02
C LEU A 7 2.86 0.91 -10.04
N LEU A 8 1.64 1.43 -10.14
CA LEU A 8 1.30 2.57 -10.96
C LEU A 8 0.90 3.72 -10.05
N GLU A 9 1.61 4.85 -10.14
CA GLU A 9 1.30 6.01 -9.31
C GLU A 9 -0.09 6.55 -9.63
N VAL A 10 -0.84 6.89 -8.59
CA VAL A 10 -2.15 7.50 -8.67
C VAL A 10 -2.25 8.74 -7.78
N ARG A 11 -3.02 9.72 -8.22
CA ARG A 11 -3.33 10.90 -7.41
C ARG A 11 -4.22 10.52 -6.22
N GLY A 12 -4.05 11.20 -5.09
CA GLY A 12 -4.94 11.07 -3.93
C GLY A 12 -6.42 11.35 -4.27
N SER A 13 -6.69 12.18 -5.29
CA SER A 13 -8.05 12.44 -5.78
C SER A 13 -8.65 11.30 -6.62
N ASN A 14 -7.94 10.19 -6.86
CA ASN A 14 -8.46 9.03 -7.59
C ASN A 14 -9.67 8.42 -6.83
N ALA A 15 -10.80 8.35 -7.51
CA ALA A 15 -12.06 7.86 -6.93
C ALA A 15 -11.98 6.40 -6.47
N ARG A 16 -11.28 5.53 -7.23
CA ARG A 16 -11.14 4.11 -6.89
C ARG A 16 -10.25 3.89 -5.68
N LEU A 17 -9.17 4.68 -5.56
CA LEU A 17 -8.35 4.71 -4.35
C LEU A 17 -9.20 5.08 -3.14
N ARG A 18 -9.93 6.21 -3.22
CA ARG A 18 -10.78 6.70 -2.13
C ARG A 18 -11.83 5.66 -1.72
N GLU A 19 -12.50 5.05 -2.69
CA GLU A 19 -13.50 3.99 -2.46
C GLU A 19 -12.87 2.78 -1.77
N ALA A 20 -11.71 2.31 -2.24
CA ALA A 20 -11.02 1.16 -1.65
C ALA A 20 -10.55 1.43 -0.22
N LEU A 21 -10.05 2.63 0.07
CA LEU A 21 -9.64 3.03 1.42
C LEU A 21 -10.85 3.15 2.36
N HIS A 22 -11.92 3.80 1.91
CA HIS A 22 -13.16 3.91 2.68
C HIS A 22 -13.77 2.52 2.98
N ALA A 23 -13.81 1.62 1.99
CA ALA A 23 -14.30 0.25 2.17
C ALA A 23 -13.40 -0.61 3.09
N ALA A 24 -12.17 -0.15 3.37
CA ALA A 24 -11.24 -0.77 4.30
C ALA A 24 -11.19 -0.04 5.67
N ASP A 25 -12.11 0.90 5.91
CA ASP A 25 -12.17 1.75 7.11
C ASP A 25 -10.86 2.54 7.35
N LEU A 26 -10.21 2.96 6.27
CA LEU A 26 -8.99 3.77 6.32
C LEU A 26 -9.28 5.26 6.09
N PRO A 27 -8.54 6.17 6.76
CA PRO A 27 -8.69 7.60 6.55
C PRO A 27 -8.45 8.02 5.10
N THR A 28 -9.26 8.96 4.61
CA THR A 28 -9.12 9.56 3.27
C THR A 28 -9.07 11.09 3.28
N ASP A 29 -9.20 11.71 4.47
CA ASP A 29 -9.23 13.17 4.61
C ASP A 29 -7.87 13.81 4.33
N ASP A 30 -6.80 13.03 4.51
CA ASP A 30 -5.42 13.49 4.50
C ASP A 30 -4.68 13.05 3.20
N ILE A 31 -5.28 12.24 2.34
CA ILE A 31 -4.58 11.65 1.17
C ILE A 31 -4.16 12.65 0.07
N GLU A 32 -4.57 13.91 0.18
CA GLU A 32 -4.12 14.99 -0.72
C GLU A 32 -3.05 15.90 -0.08
N ASP A 33 -2.68 15.66 1.18
CA ASP A 33 -1.61 16.40 1.83
C ASP A 33 -0.25 16.14 1.15
N GLY A 34 0.65 17.13 1.26
CA GLY A 34 1.99 17.05 0.69
C GLY A 34 2.84 15.92 1.27
N GLY A 35 3.79 15.43 0.47
CA GLY A 35 4.73 14.38 0.87
C GLY A 35 4.15 12.96 0.79
N ARG A 36 2.96 12.79 0.20
CA ARG A 36 2.28 11.51 0.05
C ARG A 36 2.23 11.07 -1.41
N THR A 37 2.51 9.80 -1.64
CA THR A 37 2.44 9.17 -2.96
C THR A 37 1.64 7.88 -2.84
N PHE A 38 0.70 7.65 -3.75
CA PHE A 38 -0.17 6.48 -3.74
C PHE A 38 0.00 5.68 -5.02
N PHE A 39 -0.24 4.37 -4.92
CA PHE A 39 -0.04 3.43 -6.00
C PHE A 39 -1.24 2.49 -6.14
N GLU A 40 -1.64 2.24 -7.38
CA GLU A 40 -2.38 1.05 -7.78
C GLU A 40 -1.41 -0.12 -7.91
N ALA A 41 -1.72 -1.24 -7.27
CA ALA A 41 -0.97 -2.47 -7.42
C ALA A 41 -1.63 -3.36 -8.47
N VAL A 42 -0.89 -3.65 -9.54
CA VAL A 42 -1.37 -4.38 -10.70
C VAL A 42 -0.65 -5.72 -10.82
N SER A 43 -1.41 -6.79 -11.03
CA SER A 43 -0.94 -8.16 -11.22
C SER A 43 -1.32 -8.66 -12.61
N GLY A 44 -0.47 -9.51 -13.21
CA GLY A 44 -0.83 -10.24 -14.44
C GLY A 44 -1.15 -9.38 -15.66
N GLY A 45 -0.66 -8.14 -15.71
CA GLY A 45 -0.90 -7.19 -16.81
C GLY A 45 -1.67 -5.96 -16.32
N ASP A 46 -2.99 -6.08 -16.20
CA ASP A 46 -3.93 -4.98 -15.90
C ASP A 46 -4.89 -5.27 -14.73
N GLU A 47 -4.72 -6.39 -14.01
CA GLU A 47 -5.60 -6.72 -12.88
C GLU A 47 -5.18 -5.90 -11.65
N ILE A 48 -5.97 -4.88 -11.29
CA ILE A 48 -5.78 -4.14 -10.05
C ILE A 48 -6.12 -5.08 -8.89
N VAL A 49 -5.14 -5.36 -8.03
CA VAL A 49 -5.30 -6.26 -6.88
C VAL A 49 -5.33 -5.51 -5.54
N GLY A 50 -4.95 -4.23 -5.55
CA GLY A 50 -4.88 -3.44 -4.33
C GLY A 50 -4.25 -2.07 -4.50
N TYR A 51 -3.99 -1.43 -3.37
CA TYR A 51 -3.40 -0.10 -3.26
C TYR A 51 -2.34 -0.07 -2.16
N ALA A 52 -1.41 0.87 -2.27
CA ALA A 52 -0.46 1.22 -1.22
C ALA A 52 -0.15 2.72 -1.26
N GLY A 53 0.26 3.27 -0.11
CA GLY A 53 0.69 4.65 0.00
C GLY A 53 2.03 4.77 0.74
N LEU A 54 2.80 5.77 0.37
CA LEU A 54 4.03 6.18 1.03
C LEU A 54 3.91 7.63 1.48
N GLU A 55 4.42 7.91 2.66
CA GLU A 55 4.55 9.25 3.19
C GLU A 55 6.00 9.50 3.59
N GLN A 56 6.57 10.60 3.09
CA GLN A 56 7.94 10.98 3.39
C GLN A 56 7.97 11.79 4.70
N CYS A 57 8.69 11.30 5.70
CA CYS A 57 8.79 11.93 7.02
C CYS A 57 10.26 12.23 7.34
N SER A 58 10.69 13.48 7.20
CA SER A 58 12.01 13.95 7.69
C SER A 58 13.22 13.05 7.38
N GLY A 59 13.24 12.40 6.21
CA GLY A 59 14.31 11.49 5.77
C GLY A 59 13.96 10.01 5.84
N ASP A 60 12.88 9.64 6.52
CA ASP A 60 12.30 8.29 6.57
C ASP A 60 11.05 8.17 5.69
N TYR A 61 10.56 6.94 5.53
CA TYR A 61 9.32 6.62 4.82
C TYR A 61 8.34 5.85 5.71
N LEU A 62 7.09 6.31 5.73
CA LEU A 62 5.96 5.64 6.34
C LEU A 62 5.17 4.89 5.27
N LEU A 63 5.05 3.58 5.40
CA LEU A 63 4.13 2.77 4.61
C LEU A 63 2.72 2.91 5.21
N ARG A 64 1.77 3.31 4.37
CA ARG A 64 0.38 3.55 4.74
C ARG A 64 -0.59 3.05 3.67
N SER A 65 -1.89 3.09 3.98
CA SER A 65 -2.96 2.88 2.99
C SER A 65 -2.83 1.57 2.19
N VAL A 66 -2.30 0.51 2.80
CA VAL A 66 -2.13 -0.80 2.15
C VAL A 66 -3.45 -1.56 2.19
N VAL A 67 -4.02 -1.80 1.01
CA VAL A 67 -5.31 -2.50 0.85
C VAL A 67 -5.20 -3.57 -0.22
N VAL A 68 -5.68 -4.76 0.08
CA VAL A 68 -5.97 -5.80 -0.92
C VAL A 68 -7.47 -5.78 -1.20
N LEU A 69 -7.83 -5.63 -2.48
CA LEU A 69 -9.22 -5.63 -2.91
C LEU A 69 -9.91 -6.96 -2.53
N PRO A 70 -11.19 -6.95 -2.11
CA PRO A 70 -11.85 -8.12 -1.54
C PRO A 70 -11.73 -9.41 -2.37
N ALA A 71 -11.83 -9.31 -3.69
CA ALA A 71 -11.74 -10.44 -4.62
C ALA A 71 -10.35 -11.12 -4.66
N HIS A 72 -9.31 -10.48 -4.12
CA HIS A 72 -7.93 -10.95 -4.19
C HIS A 72 -7.35 -11.29 -2.80
N ARG A 73 -8.14 -11.19 -1.73
CA ARG A 73 -7.71 -11.53 -0.36
C ARG A 73 -7.41 -13.04 -0.22
N GLY A 74 -6.57 -13.38 0.76
CA GLY A 74 -6.17 -14.78 1.03
C GLY A 74 -5.19 -15.40 0.01
N ARG A 75 -4.74 -14.63 -0.99
CA ARG A 75 -3.86 -15.11 -2.07
C ARG A 75 -2.39 -14.69 -1.90
N GLY A 76 -2.05 -13.95 -0.85
CA GLY A 76 -0.68 -13.45 -0.61
C GLY A 76 -0.36 -12.10 -1.25
N PHE A 77 -1.32 -11.43 -1.90
CA PHE A 77 -1.08 -10.12 -2.52
C PHE A 77 -0.72 -9.02 -1.53
N GLY A 78 -1.20 -9.06 -0.28
CA GLY A 78 -0.81 -8.06 0.72
C GLY A 78 0.70 -7.99 0.88
N ARG A 79 1.36 -9.16 0.96
CA ARG A 79 2.82 -9.23 1.10
C ARG A 79 3.51 -8.76 -0.17
N ALA A 80 3.01 -9.19 -1.33
CA ALA A 80 3.59 -8.82 -2.61
C ALA A 80 3.51 -7.31 -2.89
N ILE A 81 2.43 -6.66 -2.48
CA ILE A 81 2.24 -5.21 -2.57
C ILE A 81 3.25 -4.49 -1.69
N VAL A 82 3.33 -4.87 -0.41
CA VAL A 82 4.29 -4.29 0.54
C VAL A 82 5.72 -4.39 0.01
N GLU A 83 6.14 -5.59 -0.39
CA GLU A 83 7.49 -5.80 -0.93
C GLU A 83 7.75 -4.99 -2.21
N ALA A 84 6.76 -4.86 -3.09
CA ALA A 84 6.89 -4.03 -4.29
C ALA A 84 7.04 -2.54 -3.94
N THR A 85 6.28 -2.04 -2.97
CA THR A 85 6.34 -0.65 -2.54
C THR A 85 7.68 -0.31 -1.90
N LEU A 86 8.23 -1.23 -1.11
CA LEU A 86 9.51 -1.03 -0.43
C LEU A 86 10.72 -1.17 -1.36
N ARG A 87 10.65 -2.03 -2.40
CA ARG A 87 11.75 -2.19 -3.38
C ARG A 87 12.12 -0.90 -4.11
N GLY A 88 11.18 0.02 -4.27
CA GLY A 88 11.39 1.30 -4.96
C GLY A 88 12.02 2.38 -4.09
N LEU A 89 12.19 2.14 -2.79
CA LEU A 89 12.73 3.11 -1.86
C LEU A 89 14.24 2.90 -1.68
N ASP A 90 14.99 4.00 -1.77
CA ASP A 90 16.42 4.03 -1.41
C ASP A 90 16.53 4.14 0.12
N VAL A 91 16.34 3.02 0.81
CA VAL A 91 16.27 2.97 2.28
C VAL A 91 17.66 2.79 2.91
N ASN A 92 18.27 3.91 3.29
CA ASN A 92 19.26 3.94 4.38
C ASN A 92 18.59 4.09 5.76
N GLY A 93 17.31 4.50 5.80
CA GLY A 93 16.50 4.73 7.00
C GLY A 93 15.49 3.62 7.31
N GLY A 94 14.78 3.76 8.44
CA GLY A 94 13.79 2.78 8.91
C GLY A 94 12.46 2.88 8.16
N ILE A 95 11.79 1.76 7.96
CA ILE A 95 10.42 1.72 7.41
C ILE A 95 9.46 1.54 8.58
N TYR A 96 8.54 2.50 8.74
CA TYR A 96 7.49 2.41 9.73
C TYR A 96 6.17 2.05 9.07
N LEU A 97 5.31 1.41 9.83
CA LEU A 97 4.02 0.95 9.36
C LEU A 97 2.94 1.36 10.35
N ALA A 98 1.96 2.12 9.87
CA ALA A 98 0.77 2.46 10.63
C ALA A 98 -0.33 1.45 10.31
N THR A 99 -0.58 0.50 11.23
CA THR A 99 -1.73 -0.41 11.12
C THR A 99 -2.75 -0.11 12.20
N THR A 100 -3.99 0.17 11.81
CA THR A 100 -5.14 0.16 12.72
C THR A 100 -5.84 -1.21 12.75
N SER A 101 -5.95 -1.90 11.60
CA SER A 101 -6.67 -3.19 11.46
C SER A 101 -5.81 -4.35 10.91
N ALA A 102 -4.61 -4.07 10.40
CA ALA A 102 -3.75 -5.06 9.76
C ALA A 102 -2.62 -5.63 10.66
N ALA A 103 -2.61 -5.29 11.96
CA ALA A 103 -1.54 -5.69 12.88
C ALA A 103 -1.18 -7.20 12.85
N PRO A 104 -2.15 -8.15 12.80
CA PRO A 104 -1.81 -9.58 12.71
C PRO A 104 -1.05 -9.93 11.42
N PHE A 105 -1.44 -9.34 10.29
CA PHE A 105 -0.80 -9.58 9.00
C PHE A 105 0.68 -9.16 9.03
N PHE A 106 1.01 -8.02 9.62
CA PHE A 106 2.38 -7.53 9.62
C PHE A 106 3.26 -8.20 10.70
N PHE A 107 2.67 -8.62 11.82
CA PHE A 107 3.38 -9.42 12.83
C PHE A 107 3.75 -10.82 12.28
N ASP A 108 2.79 -11.52 11.67
CA ASP A 108 3.01 -12.87 11.15
C ASP A 108 4.04 -12.92 10.00
N HIS A 109 4.22 -11.80 9.30
CA HIS A 109 5.14 -11.69 8.17
C HIS A 109 6.44 -10.92 8.49
N ARG A 110 6.71 -10.65 9.77
CA ARG A 110 7.95 -9.98 10.27
C ARG A 110 8.24 -8.63 9.59
N PHE A 111 7.20 -7.84 9.37
CA PHE A 111 7.33 -6.45 8.93
C PHE A 111 7.42 -5.46 10.10
N LEU A 112 7.33 -5.97 11.33
CA LEU A 112 7.47 -5.26 12.61
C LEU A 112 8.49 -5.99 13.49
#